data_AF-A0A2N1P2E8-F1
#
_entry.id   AF-A0A2N1P2E8-F1
#
_cell.length_a   1.000
_cell.length_b   1.000
_cell.length_c   1.000
_cell.angle_alpha   90.00
_cell.angle_beta   90.00
_cell.angle_gamma   90.00
#
_symmetry.space_group_name_H-M   'P 1'
#
loop_
_entity.id
_entity.type
_entity.pdbx_description
1 polymer ?
#
loop_
_entity_poly.entity_id
_entity_poly.type
_entity_poly.pdbx_seq_one_letter_code
_entity_poly.pdbx_strand_id
1 'polypeptide(L)'
;MVGLGEPSSHLVSHKKAVKTVRNYFSDHQLLLNYIFYVRRKGRITEEDVNMFKLFKETFKGGEKNFIIIITHSKPGWITDNLEIIRKNFGNYPIISVDFPLTDEDEDYIIASDKRKRVQSLQRLEDRLSELNIVLLN
;
A
#
# COMPACT_ATOMS: atom_id res chain seq x y z
N MET A 1 10.20 -19.82 -0.50
CA MET A 1 10.67 -18.49 -0.94
C MET A 1 9.81 -18.03 -2.11
N VAL A 2 9.30 -16.80 -2.08
CA VAL A 2 8.49 -16.20 -3.14
C VAL A 2 9.29 -15.03 -3.72
N GLY A 3 9.94 -15.23 -4.86
CA GLY A 3 10.78 -14.22 -5.50
C GLY A 3 9.95 -13.21 -6.30
N LEU A 4 9.36 -12.22 -5.62
CA LEU A 4 8.74 -11.06 -6.26
C LEU A 4 9.75 -9.92 -6.29
N GLY A 5 10.25 -9.57 -7.49
CA GLY A 5 11.24 -8.51 -7.67
C GLY A 5 12.71 -8.94 -7.55
N GLU A 6 12.97 -10.25 -7.50
CA GLU A 6 14.34 -10.77 -7.56
C GLU A 6 14.94 -10.64 -8.98
N PRO A 7 16.26 -10.43 -9.11
CA PRO A 7 16.94 -10.48 -10.39
C PRO A 7 16.67 -11.81 -11.13
N SER A 8 16.73 -11.78 -12.47
CA SER A 8 16.50 -12.96 -13.32
C SER A 8 17.45 -14.14 -13.07
N SER A 9 18.52 -13.94 -12.28
CA SER A 9 19.48 -14.96 -11.85
C SER A 9 19.01 -15.86 -10.69
N HIS A 10 17.83 -15.61 -10.09
CA HIS A 10 17.32 -16.39 -8.97
C HIS A 10 16.48 -17.62 -9.38
N LEU A 11 16.44 -18.62 -8.49
CA LEU A 11 15.92 -19.99 -8.72
C LEU A 11 14.40 -20.09 -8.94
N VAL A 12 13.63 -19.05 -8.60
CA VAL A 12 12.16 -19.06 -8.69
C VAL A 12 11.71 -18.08 -9.75
N SER A 13 11.10 -18.58 -10.83
CA SER A 13 10.55 -17.71 -11.86
C SER A 13 9.40 -16.85 -11.32
N HIS A 14 9.29 -15.62 -11.83
CA HIS A 14 8.21 -14.69 -11.49
C HIS A 14 6.81 -15.34 -11.60
N LYS A 15 6.56 -16.07 -12.69
CA LYS A 15 5.29 -16.82 -12.88
C LYS A 15 5.02 -17.83 -11.77
N LYS A 16 6.06 -18.51 -11.27
CA LYS A 16 5.94 -19.47 -10.16
C LYS A 16 5.67 -18.75 -8.84
N ALA A 17 6.32 -17.61 -8.61
CA ALA A 17 6.07 -16.76 -7.44
C ALA A 17 4.62 -16.25 -7.41
N VAL A 18 4.13 -15.66 -8.50
CA VAL A 18 2.74 -15.19 -8.63
C VAL A 18 1.73 -16.33 -8.42
N LYS A 19 1.97 -17.49 -9.04
CA LYS A 19 1.10 -18.66 -8.86
C LYS A 19 1.05 -19.10 -7.40
N THR A 20 2.19 -19.10 -6.71
CA THR A 20 2.28 -19.51 -5.30
C THR A 20 1.45 -18.59 -4.41
N VAL A 21 1.56 -17.27 -4.60
CA VAL A 21 0.77 -16.29 -3.85
C VAL A 21 -0.73 -16.46 -4.10
N ARG A 22 -1.14 -16.60 -5.36
CA ARG A 22 -2.57 -16.75 -5.70
C ARG A 22 -3.18 -18.06 -5.23
N ASN A 23 -2.43 -19.15 -5.34
CA ASN A 23 -2.87 -20.45 -4.84
C ASN A 23 -3.14 -20.38 -3.35
N TYR A 24 -2.26 -19.73 -2.56
CA TYR A 24 -2.49 -19.56 -1.13
C TYR A 24 -3.87 -18.96 -0.82
N PHE A 25 -4.26 -17.85 -1.47
CA PHE A 25 -5.58 -17.25 -1.22
C PHE A 25 -6.74 -18.11 -1.72
N SER A 26 -6.56 -18.80 -2.85
CA SER A 26 -7.59 -19.64 -3.46
C SER A 26 -7.85 -20.89 -2.61
N ASP A 27 -6.77 -21.56 -2.18
CA ASP A 27 -6.83 -22.82 -1.42
C ASP A 27 -7.47 -22.63 -0.04
N HIS A 28 -7.32 -21.42 0.53
CA HIS A 28 -7.89 -21.06 1.84
C HIS A 28 -9.22 -20.31 1.74
N GLN A 29 -9.76 -20.12 0.52
CA GLN A 29 -11.01 -19.39 0.26
C GLN A 29 -11.07 -18.00 0.93
N LEU A 30 -9.92 -17.34 1.04
CA LEU A 30 -9.82 -16.05 1.70
C LEU A 30 -10.37 -14.95 0.79
N LEU A 31 -11.36 -14.21 1.28
CA LEU A 31 -11.81 -13.00 0.62
C LEU A 31 -10.77 -11.89 0.85
N LEU A 32 -10.21 -11.38 -0.24
CA LEU A 32 -9.29 -10.25 -0.19
C LEU A 32 -10.10 -8.95 -0.24
N ASN A 33 -10.65 -8.53 0.91
CA ASN A 33 -11.42 -7.27 1.01
C ASN A 33 -10.58 -6.06 0.61
N TYR A 34 -9.30 -6.04 1.01
CA TYR A 34 -8.35 -5.00 0.66
C TYR A 34 -7.00 -5.58 0.27
N ILE A 35 -6.37 -4.98 -0.74
CA ILE A 35 -5.01 -5.29 -1.16
C ILE A 35 -4.25 -3.96 -1.20
N PHE A 36 -3.32 -3.79 -0.26
CA PHE A 36 -2.60 -2.54 -0.11
C PHE A 36 -1.33 -2.51 -0.94
N TYR A 37 -1.19 -1.49 -1.79
CA TYR A 37 0.10 -1.07 -2.32
C TYR A 37 0.62 0.07 -1.45
N VAL A 38 1.68 -0.19 -0.69
CA VAL A 38 2.25 0.77 0.27
C VAL A 38 3.48 1.42 -0.32
N ARG A 39 3.53 2.74 -0.26
CA ARG A 39 4.68 3.54 -0.73
C ARG A 39 4.99 4.64 0.27
N ARG A 40 6.27 4.96 0.45
CA ARG A 40 6.68 6.14 1.23
C ARG A 40 6.53 7.42 0.40
N LYS A 41 6.09 8.51 1.02
CA LYS A 41 6.12 9.85 0.40
C LYS A 41 7.48 10.13 -0.25
N GLY A 42 7.45 10.63 -1.48
CA GLY A 42 8.65 11.00 -2.22
C GLY A 42 8.40 11.10 -3.72
N ARG A 43 9.44 11.52 -4.46
CA ARG A 43 9.43 11.58 -5.93
C ARG A 43 9.16 10.19 -6.50
N ILE A 44 8.22 10.08 -7.44
CA ILE A 44 7.92 8.81 -8.14
C ILE A 44 9.02 8.55 -9.17
N THR A 45 9.68 7.40 -9.05
CA THR A 45 10.73 6.93 -9.96
C THR A 45 10.16 5.91 -10.96
N GLU A 46 10.95 5.57 -11.97
CA GLU A 46 10.59 4.49 -12.90
C GLU A 46 10.51 3.13 -12.19
N GLU A 47 11.37 2.90 -11.20
CA GLU A 47 11.35 1.70 -10.36
C GLU A 47 10.03 1.57 -9.59
N ASP A 48 9.52 2.67 -9.00
CA ASP A 48 8.21 2.68 -8.36
C ASP A 48 7.10 2.23 -9.33
N VAL A 49 7.12 2.75 -10.56
CA VAL A 49 6.12 2.41 -11.60
C VAL A 49 6.22 0.93 -11.97
N ASN A 50 7.43 0.40 -12.11
CA ASN A 50 7.65 -1.01 -12.43
C ASN A 50 7.25 -1.94 -11.29
N MET A 51 7.52 -1.56 -10.04
CA MET A 51 7.04 -2.26 -8.85
C MET A 51 5.52 -2.25 -8.76
N PHE A 52 4.87 -1.15 -9.12
CA PHE A 52 3.42 -1.12 -9.17
C PHE A 52 2.84 -2.02 -10.27
N LYS A 53 3.46 -2.07 -11.46
CA LYS A 53 3.08 -3.03 -12.52
C LYS A 53 3.18 -4.48 -12.02
N LEU A 54 4.26 -4.81 -11.31
CA LEU A 54 4.48 -6.13 -10.71
C LEU A 54 3.41 -6.47 -9.67
N PHE A 55 3.05 -5.50 -8.82
CA PHE A 55 1.96 -5.63 -7.86
C PHE A 55 0.64 -5.93 -8.57
N LYS A 56 0.26 -5.16 -9.59
CA LYS A 56 -0.97 -5.42 -10.36
C LYS A 56 -0.95 -6.79 -11.02
N GLU A 57 0.18 -7.19 -11.59
CA GLU A 57 0.29 -8.52 -12.20
C GLU A 57 0.12 -9.60 -11.15
N THR A 58 0.71 -9.45 -9.97
CA THR A 58 0.60 -10.44 -8.89
C THR A 58 -0.85 -10.63 -8.46
N PHE A 59 -1.60 -9.54 -8.31
CA PHE A 59 -2.99 -9.54 -7.84
C PHE A 59 -4.04 -9.30 -8.94
N LYS A 60 -3.71 -9.63 -10.20
CA LYS A 60 -4.64 -9.51 -11.33
C LYS A 60 -5.97 -10.23 -11.04
N GLY A 61 -7.09 -9.56 -11.29
CA GLY A 61 -8.45 -9.98 -10.92
C GLY A 61 -8.93 -9.42 -9.58
N GLY A 62 -8.04 -8.87 -8.76
CA GLY A 62 -8.33 -8.23 -7.48
C GLY A 62 -8.33 -6.70 -7.52
N GLU A 63 -8.25 -6.09 -8.71
CA GLU A 63 -8.01 -4.65 -8.87
C GLU A 63 -9.07 -3.77 -8.18
N LYS A 64 -10.31 -4.25 -8.09
CA LYS A 64 -11.41 -3.56 -7.39
C LYS A 64 -11.15 -3.37 -5.88
N ASN A 65 -10.25 -4.18 -5.31
CA ASN A 65 -9.90 -4.16 -3.89
C ASN A 65 -8.56 -3.45 -3.63
N PHE A 66 -7.95 -2.84 -4.66
CA PHE A 66 -6.67 -2.15 -4.53
C PHE A 66 -6.85 -0.83 -3.80
N ILE A 67 -5.96 -0.57 -2.84
CA ILE A 67 -5.86 0.69 -2.14
C ILE A 67 -4.38 1.09 -2.08
N ILE A 68 -4.09 2.35 -2.40
CA ILE A 68 -2.74 2.90 -2.33
C ILE A 68 -2.58 3.57 -0.96
N ILE A 69 -1.59 3.13 -0.18
CA ILE A 69 -1.22 3.78 1.08
C ILE A 69 0.07 4.57 0.87
N ILE A 70 0.05 5.87 1.16
CA ILE A 70 1.25 6.71 1.15
C ILE A 70 1.66 7.04 2.58
N THR A 71 2.79 6.49 3.03
CA THR A 71 3.32 6.73 4.38
C THR A 71 4.13 8.03 4.46
N HIS A 72 4.36 8.52 5.68
CA HIS A 72 5.07 9.78 5.94
C HIS A 72 4.43 10.97 5.21
N SER A 73 3.11 10.93 5.02
CA SER A 73 2.37 11.96 4.34
C SER A 73 1.18 12.42 5.17
N LYS A 74 0.82 13.69 4.97
CA LYS A 74 -0.44 14.26 5.42
C LYS A 74 -1.40 14.33 4.22
N PRO A 75 -2.73 14.34 4.44
CA PRO A 75 -3.71 14.39 3.34
C PRO A 75 -3.47 15.50 2.32
N GLY A 76 -3.05 16.70 2.74
CA GLY A 76 -2.74 17.81 1.83
C GLY A 76 -1.67 17.47 0.79
N TRP A 77 -0.66 16.68 1.15
CA TRP A 77 0.37 16.26 0.19
C TRP A 77 -0.21 15.36 -0.92
N ILE A 78 -1.23 14.55 -0.61
CA ILE A 78 -1.93 13.75 -1.63
C ILE A 78 -2.69 14.66 -2.57
N THR A 79 -3.40 15.66 -2.04
CA THR A 79 -4.12 16.65 -2.86
C THR A 79 -3.17 17.31 -3.86
N ASP A 80 -2.01 17.78 -3.40
CA ASP A 80 -1.03 18.48 -4.22
C ASP A 80 -0.38 17.58 -5.29
N ASN A 81 -0.35 16.26 -5.08
CA ASN A 81 0.35 15.29 -5.93
C ASN A 81 -0.60 14.31 -6.63
N LEU A 82 -1.92 14.53 -6.54
CA LEU A 82 -2.94 13.56 -6.94
C LEU A 82 -2.82 13.16 -8.41
N GLU A 83 -2.61 14.13 -9.29
CA GLU A 83 -2.48 13.88 -10.74
C GLU A 83 -1.29 12.99 -11.06
N ILE A 84 -0.14 13.27 -10.45
CA ILE A 84 1.10 12.50 -10.65
C ILE A 84 0.91 11.08 -10.10
N ILE A 85 0.29 10.93 -8.93
CA ILE A 85 -0.01 9.63 -8.34
C ILE A 85 -0.93 8.83 -9.28
N ARG A 86 -2.03 9.43 -9.74
CA ARG A 86 -2.99 8.75 -10.63
C ARG A 86 -2.40 8.41 -12.00
N LYS A 87 -1.55 9.27 -12.54
CA LYS A 87 -0.84 9.00 -13.80
C LYS A 87 0.03 7.74 -13.71
N ASN A 88 0.70 7.53 -12.57
CA ASN A 88 1.67 6.45 -12.41
C ASN A 88 1.06 5.17 -11.82
N PHE A 89 0.13 5.31 -10.88
CA PHE A 89 -0.46 4.19 -10.13
C PHE A 89 -1.94 3.97 -10.44
N GLY A 90 -2.56 4.77 -11.30
CA GLY A 90 -3.97 4.61 -11.66
C GLY A 90 -4.94 5.25 -10.66
N ASN A 91 -6.24 5.16 -10.97
CA ASN A 91 -7.30 5.77 -10.19
C ASN A 91 -7.87 4.81 -9.13
N TYR A 92 -7.06 4.53 -8.10
CA TYR A 92 -7.47 3.74 -6.93
C TYR A 92 -7.70 4.66 -5.72
N PRO A 93 -8.43 4.22 -4.68
CA PRO A 93 -8.47 4.92 -3.40
C PRO A 93 -7.05 5.12 -2.84
N ILE A 94 -6.77 6.34 -2.38
CA ILE A 94 -5.47 6.70 -1.80
C ILE A 94 -5.67 7.13 -0.35
N ILE A 95 -4.93 6.50 0.56
CA ILE A 95 -4.94 6.82 1.99
C ILE A 95 -3.56 7.34 2.39
N SER A 96 -3.55 8.53 2.96
CA SER A 96 -2.36 9.16 3.53
C SER A 96 -2.21 8.77 5.00
N VAL A 97 -1.06 8.22 5.37
CA VAL A 97 -0.73 7.86 6.76
C VAL A 97 0.61 8.46 7.16
N ASP A 98 0.72 8.83 8.43
CA ASP A 98 1.92 9.40 9.02
C ASP A 98 2.22 8.68 10.34
N PHE A 99 3.24 7.82 10.32
CA PHE A 99 3.67 7.04 11.48
C PHE A 99 5.08 7.46 11.88
N PRO A 100 5.25 8.66 12.47
CA PRO A 100 6.56 9.14 12.87
C PRO A 100 7.16 8.21 13.94
N LEU A 101 8.44 7.93 13.77
CA LEU A 101 9.30 7.26 14.74
C LEU A 101 10.57 8.08 14.81
N THR A 102 10.82 8.69 15.95
CA THR A 102 12.05 9.42 16.27
C THR A 102 12.94 8.54 17.15
N ASP A 103 14.25 8.68 16.99
CA ASP A 103 15.26 8.08 17.87
C ASP A 103 15.61 9.02 19.05
N GLU A 104 14.87 10.13 19.20
CA GLU A 104 15.06 11.10 20.28
C GLU A 104 14.42 10.60 21.58
N ASP A 105 15.21 10.58 22.65
CA ASP A 105 14.82 10.12 24.00
C ASP A 105 14.05 11.18 24.81
N GLU A 106 13.61 12.27 24.18
CA GLU A 106 12.87 13.33 24.86
C GLU A 106 11.39 12.94 25.03
N ASP A 107 10.96 12.72 26.27
CA ASP A 107 9.62 12.21 26.64
C ASP A 107 8.46 12.93 25.94
N TYR A 108 8.56 14.26 25.75
CA TYR A 108 7.51 15.05 25.10
C TYR A 108 7.43 14.78 23.58
N ILE A 109 8.55 14.48 22.93
CA ILE A 109 8.62 14.12 21.51
C ILE A 109 8.03 12.72 21.32
N ILE A 110 8.42 11.76 22.17
CA ILE A 110 7.89 10.39 22.18
C ILE A 110 6.37 10.39 22.36
N ALA A 111 5.86 11.17 23.32
CA ALA A 111 4.42 11.29 23.59
C ALA A 111 3.66 11.92 22.41
N SER A 112 4.22 12.96 21.81
CA SER A 112 3.69 13.59 20.59
C SER A 112 3.59 12.59 19.43
N ASP A 113 4.65 11.83 19.18
CA ASP A 113 4.69 10.89 18.07
C ASP A 113 3.80 9.67 18.30
N LYS A 114 3.66 9.20 19.55
CA LYS A 114 2.63 8.22 19.91
C LYS A 114 1.23 8.73 19.56
N ARG A 115 0.90 9.99 19.91
CA ARG A 115 -0.41 10.58 19.59
C ARG A 115 -0.63 10.69 18.08
N LYS A 116 0.36 11.15 17.32
CA LYS A 116 0.27 11.23 15.85
C LYS A 116 0.05 9.87 15.21
N ARG A 117 0.78 8.84 15.67
CA ARG A 117 0.61 7.46 15.20
C ARG A 117 -0.81 6.93 15.44
N VAL A 118 -1.36 7.16 16.63
CA VAL A 118 -2.75 6.78 16.97
C VAL A 118 -3.74 7.51 16.06
N GLN A 119 -3.60 8.82 15.86
CA GLN A 119 -4.47 9.57 14.96
C GLN A 119 -4.36 9.09 13.50
N SER A 120 -3.16 8.73 13.06
CA SER A 120 -2.94 8.19 11.73
C SER A 120 -3.56 6.80 11.57
N LEU A 121 -3.50 5.96 12.60
CA LEU A 121 -4.14 4.66 12.61
C LEU A 121 -5.66 4.80 12.55
N GLN A 122 -6.24 5.65 13.40
CA GLN A 122 -7.68 5.92 13.40
C GLN A 122 -8.14 6.38 12.02
N ARG A 123 -7.41 7.32 11.39
CA ARG A 123 -7.73 7.77 10.03
C ARG A 123 -7.67 6.64 9.01
N LEU A 124 -6.71 5.71 9.12
CA LEU A 124 -6.65 4.56 8.22
C LEU A 124 -7.90 3.68 8.41
N GLU A 125 -8.27 3.37 9.65
CA GLU A 125 -9.44 2.55 9.98
C GLU A 125 -10.76 3.19 9.51
N ASP A 126 -10.93 4.50 9.73
CA ASP A 126 -12.11 5.25 9.29
C ASP A 126 -12.24 5.20 7.76
N ARG A 127 -11.14 5.45 7.03
CA ARG A 127 -11.14 5.46 5.57
C ARG A 127 -11.36 4.07 4.96
N LEU A 128 -10.85 3.02 5.60
CA LEU A 128 -11.19 1.66 5.20
C LEU A 128 -12.67 1.40 5.41
N SER A 129 -13.21 1.73 6.58
CA SER A 129 -14.64 1.55 6.89
C SER A 129 -15.55 2.24 5.86
N GLU A 130 -15.23 3.48 5.46
CA GLU A 130 -15.92 4.19 4.38
C GLU A 130 -15.89 3.43 3.05
N LEU A 131 -14.74 2.85 2.69
CA LEU A 131 -14.58 2.10 1.44
C LEU A 131 -15.32 0.76 1.45
N ASN A 132 -15.41 0.09 2.62
CA ASN A 132 -16.20 -1.14 2.75
C ASN A 132 -17.69 -0.90 2.49
N ILE A 133 -18.23 0.25 2.90
CA ILE A 133 -19.63 0.62 2.66
C ILE A 133 -19.89 0.80 1.15
N VAL A 134 -18.90 1.32 0.40
CA VAL A 134 -19.02 1.54 -1.05
C VAL A 134 -18.86 0.25 -1.86
N LEU A 135 -18.10 -0.74 -1.37
CA LEU A 135 -17.87 -2.01 -2.07
C LEU A 135 -18.98 -3.06 -1.87
N LEU A 136 -19.91 -2.81 -0.94
CA LEU A 136 -21.07 -3.68 -0.64
C LEU A 136 -22.39 -3.19 -1.28
N ASN A 137 -22.38 -2.00 -1.89
CA ASN A 137 -23.50 -1.43 -2.65
C ASN A 137 -23.18 -1.43 -4.15
#